data_AF-A0AAP8NKA1-F1
#
_entry.id   AF-A0AAP8NKA1-F1
#
_cell.length_a   1.000
_cell.length_b   1.000
_cell.length_c   1.000
_cell.angle_alpha   90.00
_cell.angle_beta   90.00
_cell.angle_gamma   90.00
#
_symmetry.space_group_name_H-M   'P 1'
#
loop_
_entity.id
_entity.type
_entity.pdbx_description
1 polymer ?
#
loop_
_entity_poly.entity_id
_entity_poly.type
_entity_poly.pdbx_seq_one_letter_code
_entity_poly.pdbx_strand_id
1 'polypeptide(L)'
;MLNLVAHEAERIDSRFLEPACGEGAFLAPILLRKLATVRRQYGSSPADYEFRAVQALMSIYGVELLADNVRACRERLLTLWLAEYERRLKRPPSAECQKTVHFVLERNILNGNALSMKKVDASAQDTQEPILFSEWSAVGGALIKRRDFRQDELLRDQNARTSLEQAEGELPLEYVPKYPVREFPPMDYRKLPEAES
;
A
#
# COMPACT_ATOMS: atom_id res chain seq x y z
N MET A 1 -15.03 -9.00 10.76
CA MET A 1 -14.54 -7.82 10.02
C MET A 1 -14.12 -8.15 8.58
N LEU A 2 -13.27 -9.15 8.32
CA LEU A 2 -12.81 -9.51 6.96
C LEU A 2 -13.93 -9.78 5.92
N ASN A 3 -15.09 -10.26 6.33
CA ASN A 3 -16.21 -10.52 5.39
C ASN A 3 -16.91 -9.24 4.94
N LEU A 4 -16.75 -8.13 5.65
CA LEU A 4 -17.35 -6.83 5.31
C LEU A 4 -16.66 -6.16 4.12
N VAL A 5 -15.44 -6.60 3.78
CA VAL A 5 -14.60 -6.02 2.72
C VAL A 5 -14.19 -7.05 1.68
N ALA A 6 -14.96 -8.13 1.55
CA ALA A 6 -14.60 -9.26 0.69
C ALA A 6 -14.52 -8.85 -0.78
N HIS A 7 -15.50 -8.11 -1.27
CA HIS A 7 -15.56 -7.64 -2.65
C HIS A 7 -14.42 -6.67 -2.97
N GLU A 8 -14.10 -5.75 -2.05
CA GLU A 8 -12.99 -4.83 -2.17
C GLU A 8 -11.66 -5.59 -2.17
N ALA A 9 -11.50 -6.59 -1.31
CA ALA A 9 -10.27 -7.40 -1.23
C ALA A 9 -10.03 -8.25 -2.49
N GLU A 10 -11.06 -8.50 -3.29
CA GLU A 10 -10.92 -9.19 -4.58
C GLU A 10 -10.46 -8.25 -5.70
N ARG A 11 -10.64 -6.94 -5.57
CA ARG A 11 -10.05 -5.94 -6.47
C ARG A 11 -8.59 -5.73 -6.12
N ILE A 12 -7.68 -6.02 -7.04
CA ILE A 12 -6.23 -6.00 -6.75
C ILE A 12 -5.70 -4.59 -6.44
N ASP A 13 -6.34 -3.57 -7.00
CA ASP A 13 -5.95 -2.17 -6.94
C ASP A 13 -6.68 -1.35 -5.85
N SER A 14 -7.72 -1.93 -5.23
CA SER A 14 -8.41 -1.30 -4.10
C SER A 14 -7.46 -1.12 -2.93
N ARG A 15 -7.48 0.06 -2.32
CA ARG A 15 -6.51 0.41 -1.27
C ARG A 15 -7.07 0.11 0.12
N PHE A 16 -6.26 -0.49 0.96
CA PHE A 16 -6.58 -0.81 2.35
C PHE A 16 -5.57 -0.13 3.27
N LEU A 17 -6.06 0.57 4.29
CA LEU A 17 -5.24 1.15 5.35
C LEU A 17 -5.71 0.61 6.70
N GLU A 18 -4.80 0.00 7.46
CA GLU A 18 -5.04 -0.37 8.84
C GLU A 18 -4.25 0.56 9.80
N PRO A 19 -4.92 1.44 10.56
CA PRO A 19 -4.27 2.47 11.39
C PRO A 19 -3.59 1.93 12.67
N ALA A 20 -3.80 0.66 13.03
CA ALA A 20 -3.09 -0.03 14.11
C ALA A 20 -2.80 -1.48 13.68
N CYS A 21 -1.92 -1.64 12.70
CA CYS A 21 -1.79 -2.91 11.97
C CYS A 21 -1.18 -4.05 12.79
N GLY A 22 -0.55 -3.77 13.94
CA GLY A 22 0.14 -4.76 14.75
C GLY A 22 1.10 -5.57 13.89
N GLU A 23 1.10 -6.89 14.08
CA GLU A 23 1.87 -7.84 13.27
C GLU A 23 1.19 -8.23 11.94
N GLY A 24 0.17 -7.47 11.50
CA GLY A 24 -0.49 -7.67 10.21
C GLY A 24 -1.61 -8.71 10.19
N ALA A 25 -2.27 -8.97 11.32
CA ALA A 25 -3.36 -9.95 11.41
C ALA A 25 -4.53 -9.67 10.45
N PHE A 26 -4.84 -8.39 10.19
CA PHE A 26 -5.87 -7.98 9.24
C PHE A 26 -5.34 -7.87 7.80
N LEU A 27 -4.13 -7.35 7.62
CA LEU A 27 -3.53 -7.12 6.31
C LEU A 27 -3.15 -8.43 5.58
N ALA A 28 -2.68 -9.45 6.32
CA ALA A 28 -2.27 -10.72 5.73
C ALA A 28 -3.40 -11.47 4.99
N PRO A 29 -4.60 -11.65 5.56
CA PRO A 29 -5.73 -12.23 4.83
C PRO A 29 -6.18 -11.40 3.62
N ILE A 30 -6.07 -10.07 3.67
CA ILE A 30 -6.36 -9.20 2.52
C ILE A 30 -5.36 -9.44 1.39
N LEU A 31 -4.06 -9.48 1.71
CA LEU A 31 -3.02 -9.79 0.73
C LEU A 31 -3.27 -11.14 0.06
N LEU A 32 -3.56 -12.19 0.85
CA LEU A 32 -3.83 -13.52 0.31
C LEU A 32 -5.05 -13.55 -0.63
N ARG A 33 -6.12 -12.82 -0.31
CA ARG A 33 -7.30 -12.70 -1.19
C ARG A 33 -6.94 -12.00 -2.50
N LYS A 34 -6.19 -10.90 -2.45
CA LYS A 34 -5.72 -10.21 -3.65
C LYS A 34 -4.83 -11.10 -4.50
N LEU A 35 -3.86 -11.81 -3.90
CA LEU A 35 -2.97 -12.74 -4.60
C LEU A 35 -3.72 -13.94 -5.20
N ALA A 36 -4.79 -14.41 -4.54
CA ALA A 36 -5.68 -15.42 -5.12
C ALA A 36 -6.41 -14.90 -6.37
N THR A 37 -6.88 -13.64 -6.37
CA THR A 37 -7.41 -12.99 -7.59
C THR A 37 -6.32 -12.87 -8.66
N VAL A 38 -5.12 -12.41 -8.29
CA VAL A 38 -4.00 -12.27 -9.25
C VAL A 38 -3.70 -13.60 -9.93
N ARG A 39 -3.62 -14.69 -9.15
CA ARG A 39 -3.41 -16.04 -9.67
C ARG A 39 -4.53 -16.48 -10.62
N ARG A 40 -5.79 -16.18 -10.29
CA ARG A 40 -6.95 -16.57 -11.10
C ARG A 40 -7.00 -15.81 -12.43
N GLN A 41 -6.71 -14.52 -12.41
CA GLN A 41 -6.91 -13.64 -13.58
C GLN A 41 -5.66 -13.50 -14.46
N TYR A 42 -4.46 -13.47 -13.85
CA TYR A 42 -3.19 -13.19 -14.53
C TYR A 42 -2.21 -14.35 -14.44
N GLY A 43 -2.65 -15.49 -13.90
CA GLY A 43 -1.80 -16.64 -13.67
C GLY A 43 -1.10 -17.11 -14.93
N SER A 44 -1.74 -17.12 -16.10
CA SER A 44 -1.19 -17.69 -17.35
C SER A 44 0.12 -17.05 -17.83
N SER A 45 0.37 -15.78 -17.52
CA SER A 45 1.55 -15.04 -17.95
C SER A 45 2.48 -14.78 -16.75
N PRO A 46 3.73 -15.28 -16.75
CA PRO A 46 4.67 -15.01 -15.68
C PRO A 46 4.93 -13.52 -15.42
N ALA A 47 5.00 -12.74 -16.49
CA ALA A 47 5.26 -11.30 -16.41
C ALA A 47 4.05 -10.55 -15.81
N ASP A 48 2.83 -10.86 -16.26
CA ASP A 48 1.63 -10.22 -15.72
C ASP A 48 1.39 -10.65 -14.28
N TYR A 49 1.59 -11.93 -13.95
CA TYR A 49 1.46 -12.40 -12.58
C TYR A 49 2.41 -11.66 -11.62
N GLU A 50 3.70 -11.54 -11.97
CA GLU A 50 4.68 -10.82 -11.16
C GLU A 50 4.27 -9.35 -10.95
N PHE A 51 3.97 -8.64 -12.03
CA PHE A 51 3.57 -7.23 -11.94
C PHE A 51 2.29 -7.03 -11.11
N ARG A 52 1.26 -7.85 -11.34
CA ARG A 52 -0.02 -7.75 -10.62
C ARG A 52 0.09 -8.19 -9.17
N ALA A 53 1.00 -9.12 -8.85
CA ALA A 53 1.30 -9.49 -7.47
C ALA A 53 1.99 -8.33 -6.73
N VAL A 54 2.91 -7.61 -7.37
CA VAL A 54 3.49 -6.39 -6.79
C VAL A 54 2.41 -5.30 -6.63
N GLN A 55 1.53 -5.12 -7.62
CA GLN A 55 0.43 -4.16 -7.55
C GLN A 55 -0.56 -4.48 -6.40
N ALA A 56 -0.82 -5.75 -6.14
CA ALA A 56 -1.63 -6.18 -5.00
C ALA A 56 -1.00 -5.79 -3.65
N LEU A 57 0.33 -5.83 -3.56
CA LEU A 57 1.05 -5.40 -2.36
C LEU A 57 1.08 -3.87 -2.21
N MET A 58 1.24 -3.15 -3.32
CA MET A 58 1.20 -1.68 -3.38
C MET A 58 -0.13 -1.09 -2.88
N SER A 59 -1.21 -1.86 -2.87
CA SER A 59 -2.52 -1.41 -2.42
C SER A 59 -2.80 -1.68 -0.93
N ILE A 60 -1.84 -2.22 -0.18
CA ILE A 60 -1.97 -2.52 1.25
C ILE A 60 -1.08 -1.57 2.05
N TYR A 61 -1.67 -0.90 3.04
CA TYR A 61 -1.04 0.08 3.90
C TYR A 61 -1.34 -0.22 5.37
N GLY A 62 -0.40 0.16 6.24
CA GLY A 62 -0.53 -0.01 7.69
C GLY A 62 0.24 1.06 8.43
N VAL A 63 -0.30 1.48 9.58
CA VAL A 63 0.41 2.28 10.58
C VAL A 63 0.45 1.48 11.86
N GLU A 64 1.60 1.48 12.51
CA GLU A 64 1.77 0.80 13.78
C GLU A 64 2.73 1.60 14.69
N LEU A 65 2.39 1.64 15.98
CA LEU A 65 3.08 2.45 16.96
C LEU A 65 4.42 1.82 17.37
N LEU A 66 4.49 0.49 17.49
CA LEU A 66 5.67 -0.21 17.96
C LEU A 66 6.53 -0.73 16.79
N ALA A 67 7.82 -0.40 16.82
CA ALA A 67 8.75 -0.70 15.72
C ALA A 67 9.01 -2.21 15.51
N ASP A 68 8.89 -3.03 16.55
CA ASP A 68 8.92 -4.49 16.46
C ASP A 68 7.69 -5.05 15.73
N ASN A 69 6.49 -4.57 16.05
CA ASN A 69 5.27 -4.94 15.33
C ASN A 69 5.35 -4.54 13.85
N VAL A 70 5.88 -3.36 13.53
CA VAL A 70 6.11 -2.92 12.14
C VAL A 70 7.01 -3.91 11.40
N ARG A 71 8.13 -4.31 12.02
CA ARG A 71 9.06 -5.30 11.43
C ARG A 71 8.37 -6.64 11.22
N ALA A 72 7.68 -7.16 12.24
CA ALA A 72 6.94 -8.41 12.17
C ALA A 72 5.85 -8.38 11.08
N CYS A 73 5.12 -7.27 10.94
CA CYS A 73 4.13 -7.09 9.88
C CYS A 73 4.77 -7.12 8.49
N ARG A 74 5.87 -6.40 8.28
CA ARG A 74 6.60 -6.39 6.99
C ARG A 74 7.11 -7.77 6.64
N GLU A 75 7.75 -8.46 7.58
CA GLU A 75 8.24 -9.84 7.41
C GLU A 75 7.11 -10.80 7.07
N ARG A 76 6.00 -10.75 7.82
CA ARG A 76 4.82 -11.59 7.56
C ARG A 76 4.27 -11.39 6.16
N LEU A 77 4.07 -10.14 5.74
CA LEU A 77 3.53 -9.83 4.41
C LEU A 77 4.50 -10.26 3.30
N LEU A 78 5.80 -10.06 3.49
CA LEU A 78 6.84 -10.52 2.57
C LEU A 78 6.81 -12.05 2.43
N THR A 79 6.79 -12.79 3.54
CA THR A 79 6.75 -14.26 3.54
C THR A 79 5.53 -14.78 2.78
N LEU A 80 4.35 -14.19 3.00
CA LEU A 80 3.13 -14.58 2.30
C LEU A 80 3.21 -14.28 0.80
N TRP A 81 3.75 -13.11 0.45
CA TRP A 81 3.92 -12.73 -0.95
C TRP A 81 4.89 -13.66 -1.68
N LEU A 82 6.06 -13.95 -1.09
CA LEU A 82 7.07 -14.86 -1.64
C LEU A 82 6.52 -16.28 -1.80
N ALA A 83 5.84 -16.80 -0.78
CA ALA A 83 5.25 -18.14 -0.83
C ALA A 83 4.25 -18.27 -1.98
N GLU A 84 3.37 -17.27 -2.17
CA GLU A 84 2.41 -17.26 -3.28
C GLU A 84 3.10 -17.10 -4.64
N TYR A 85 4.11 -16.23 -4.72
CA TYR A 85 4.90 -16.03 -5.93
C TYR A 85 5.56 -17.33 -6.40
N GLU A 86 6.34 -17.96 -5.53
CA GLU A 86 7.08 -19.18 -5.83
C GLU A 86 6.13 -20.35 -6.10
N ARG A 87 5.03 -20.44 -5.35
CA ARG A 87 3.98 -21.44 -5.59
C ARG A 87 3.41 -21.32 -7.00
N ARG A 88 3.22 -20.10 -7.52
CA ARG A 88 2.72 -19.90 -8.88
C ARG A 88 3.81 -20.09 -9.94
N LEU A 89 4.95 -19.41 -9.82
CA LEU A 89 5.95 -19.31 -10.89
C LEU A 89 7.03 -20.38 -10.83
N LYS A 90 7.07 -21.20 -9.77
CA LYS A 90 8.01 -22.31 -9.59
C LYS A 90 9.48 -21.89 -9.61
N ARG A 91 9.74 -20.62 -9.28
CA ARG A 91 11.06 -20.00 -9.19
C ARG A 91 11.01 -18.80 -8.24
N PRO A 92 12.13 -18.40 -7.64
CA PRO A 92 12.20 -17.18 -6.85
C PRO A 92 12.09 -15.93 -7.75
N PRO A 93 11.63 -14.79 -7.20
CA PRO A 93 11.64 -13.51 -7.89
C PRO A 93 13.07 -13.03 -8.20
N SER A 94 13.24 -12.20 -9.23
CA SER A 94 14.53 -11.58 -9.53
C SER A 94 14.99 -10.67 -8.38
N ALA A 95 16.30 -10.41 -8.31
CA ALA A 95 16.86 -9.51 -7.30
C ALA A 95 16.22 -8.10 -7.35
N GLU A 96 15.92 -7.59 -8.54
CA GLU A 96 15.23 -6.30 -8.71
C GLU A 96 13.79 -6.36 -8.16
N CYS A 97 13.04 -7.43 -8.48
CA CYS A 97 11.69 -7.60 -7.98
C CYS A 97 11.66 -7.73 -6.45
N GLN A 98 12.61 -8.48 -5.87
CA GLN A 98 12.76 -8.59 -4.41
C GLN A 98 12.99 -7.21 -3.78
N LYS A 99 13.93 -6.41 -4.32
CA LYS A 99 14.19 -5.05 -3.85
C LYS A 99 12.93 -4.17 -3.93
N THR A 100 12.17 -4.25 -5.00
CA THR A 100 10.90 -3.51 -5.13
C THR A 100 9.88 -3.94 -4.06
N VAL A 101 9.71 -5.23 -3.81
CA VAL A 101 8.76 -5.73 -2.81
C VAL A 101 9.12 -5.23 -1.40
N HIS A 102 10.41 -5.29 -1.03
CA HIS A 102 10.91 -4.73 0.23
C HIS A 102 10.63 -3.22 0.33
N PHE A 103 10.98 -2.49 -0.72
CA PHE A 103 10.78 -1.05 -0.78
C PHE A 103 9.31 -0.64 -0.64
N VAL A 104 8.39 -1.35 -1.32
CA VAL A 104 6.95 -1.12 -1.18
C VAL A 104 6.49 -1.36 0.26
N LEU A 105 6.93 -2.45 0.90
CA LEU A 105 6.59 -2.73 2.30
C LEU A 105 7.10 -1.66 3.27
N GLU A 106 8.31 -1.15 3.04
CA GLU A 106 8.89 -0.07 3.85
C GLU A 106 8.11 1.23 3.72
N ARG A 107 7.61 1.51 2.52
CA ARG A 107 6.83 2.71 2.20
C ARG A 107 5.35 2.62 2.59
N ASN A 108 4.82 1.41 2.70
CA ASN A 108 3.41 1.20 2.95
C ASN A 108 3.08 0.81 4.40
N ILE A 109 4.00 0.14 5.11
CA ILE A 109 3.83 -0.23 6.52
C ILE A 109 4.73 0.69 7.34
N LEU A 110 4.15 1.70 7.98
CA LEU A 110 4.87 2.82 8.58
C LEU A 110 4.85 2.75 10.11
N ASN A 111 5.97 3.13 10.73
CA ASN A 111 6.03 3.31 12.17
C ASN A 111 5.55 4.73 12.52
N GLY A 112 4.40 4.83 13.16
CA GLY A 112 3.77 6.11 13.44
C GLY A 112 2.57 5.97 14.35
N ASN A 113 2.07 7.13 14.78
CA ASN A 113 0.86 7.24 15.57
C ASN A 113 -0.28 7.69 14.66
N ALA A 114 -1.22 6.79 14.37
CA ALA A 114 -2.34 7.07 13.48
C ALA A 114 -3.35 8.09 14.06
N LEU A 115 -3.36 8.31 15.39
CA LEU A 115 -4.25 9.30 16.02
C LEU A 115 -3.73 10.72 15.78
N SER A 116 -2.43 10.94 15.97
CA SER A 116 -1.80 12.24 15.73
C SER A 116 -1.30 12.43 14.29
N MET A 117 -1.31 11.35 13.50
CA MET A 117 -0.84 11.28 12.11
C MET A 117 0.64 11.67 11.95
N LYS A 118 1.44 11.38 12.98
CA LYS A 118 2.87 11.69 13.05
C LYS A 118 3.72 10.42 13.12
N LYS A 119 4.94 10.50 12.62
CA LYS A 119 5.94 9.46 12.88
C LYS A 119 6.30 9.46 14.36
N VAL A 120 6.80 8.32 14.83
CA VAL A 120 7.27 8.17 16.21
C VAL A 120 8.76 7.90 16.28
N ASP A 121 9.35 8.24 17.42
CA ASP A 121 10.73 7.89 17.74
C ASP A 121 10.86 6.46 18.29
N ALA A 122 12.08 6.08 18.69
CA ALA A 122 12.37 4.75 19.24
C ALA A 122 11.64 4.45 20.58
N SER A 123 11.12 5.49 21.26
CA SER A 123 10.35 5.37 22.50
C SER A 123 8.84 5.46 22.24
N ALA A 124 8.41 5.32 20.97
CA ALA A 124 7.03 5.43 20.53
C ALA A 124 6.38 6.79 20.84
N GLN A 125 7.18 7.87 20.93
CA GLN A 125 6.68 9.22 21.12
C GLN A 125 6.55 9.95 19.79
N ASP A 126 5.52 10.80 19.66
CA ASP A 126 5.29 11.60 18.47
C ASP A 126 6.47 12.53 18.16
N THR A 127 6.93 12.48 16.92
CA THR A 127 7.86 13.46 16.36
C THR A 127 7.10 14.63 15.75
N GLN A 128 7.82 15.61 15.17
CA GLN A 128 7.18 16.67 14.37
C GLN A 128 6.94 16.25 12.91
N GLU A 129 7.45 15.10 12.49
CA GLU A 129 7.30 14.63 11.11
C GLU A 129 5.92 13.99 10.90
N PRO A 130 5.17 14.39 9.85
CA PRO A 130 3.90 13.74 9.51
C PRO A 130 4.13 12.35 8.91
N ILE A 131 3.11 11.49 9.01
CA ILE A 131 3.04 10.24 8.25
C ILE A 131 2.83 10.57 6.76
N LEU A 132 3.71 10.05 5.92
CA LEU A 132 3.66 10.20 4.47
C LEU A 132 3.40 8.83 3.82
N PHE A 133 2.31 8.73 3.07
CA PHE A 133 1.99 7.54 2.29
C PHE A 133 2.40 7.71 0.83
N SER A 134 3.07 6.70 0.29
CA SER A 134 3.33 6.59 -1.13
C SER A 134 2.13 5.98 -1.85
N GLU A 135 1.46 6.78 -2.67
CA GLU A 135 0.40 6.34 -3.54
C GLU A 135 0.98 5.81 -4.86
N TRP A 136 0.70 4.55 -5.17
CA TRP A 136 1.14 3.89 -6.41
C TRP A 136 0.02 3.85 -7.43
N SER A 137 0.31 4.27 -8.67
CA SER A 137 -0.63 4.24 -9.79
C SER A 137 0.01 3.55 -10.99
N ALA A 138 -0.61 2.49 -11.49
CA ALA A 138 -0.20 1.86 -12.74
C ALA A 138 -0.63 2.75 -13.91
N VAL A 139 0.31 3.13 -14.77
CA VAL A 139 0.06 4.07 -15.89
C VAL A 139 0.25 3.43 -17.28
N GLY A 140 0.38 2.11 -17.33
CA GLY A 140 0.48 1.32 -18.56
C GLY A 140 1.73 0.44 -18.60
N GLY A 141 1.61 -0.75 -19.17
CA GLY A 141 2.68 -1.75 -19.16
C GLY A 141 3.15 -2.07 -17.74
N ALA A 142 4.47 -2.01 -17.53
CA ALA A 142 5.12 -2.20 -16.23
C ALA A 142 5.40 -0.88 -15.48
N LEU A 143 4.85 0.25 -15.94
CA LEU A 143 5.14 1.57 -15.40
C LEU A 143 4.26 1.91 -14.21
N ILE A 144 4.90 2.36 -13.13
CA ILE A 144 4.28 2.86 -11.92
C ILE A 144 4.64 4.33 -11.74
N LYS A 145 3.64 5.14 -11.44
CA LYS A 145 3.79 6.52 -10.97
C LYS A 145 3.56 6.57 -9.47
N ARG A 146 4.51 7.16 -8.74
CA ARG A 146 4.41 7.39 -7.28
C ARG A 146 4.07 8.85 -6.98
N ARG A 147 3.17 9.05 -6.02
CA ARG A 147 2.87 10.34 -5.41
C ARG A 147 2.82 10.20 -3.89
N ASP A 148 3.55 11.02 -3.16
CA ASP A 148 3.56 10.97 -1.70
C ASP A 148 2.58 12.00 -1.13
N PHE A 149 1.74 11.59 -0.19
CA PHE A 149 0.73 12.44 0.46
C PHE A 149 0.84 12.35 1.97
N ARG A 150 0.46 13.43 2.66
CA ARG A 150 0.29 13.36 4.12
C ARG A 150 -1.01 12.66 4.48
N GLN A 151 -1.00 11.91 5.58
CA GLN A 151 -2.19 11.18 6.03
C GLN A 151 -3.38 12.10 6.36
N ASP A 152 -3.13 13.27 6.94
CA ASP A 152 -4.18 14.24 7.29
C ASP A 152 -4.87 14.82 6.04
N GLU A 153 -4.12 15.05 4.96
CA GLU A 153 -4.68 15.47 3.67
C GLU A 153 -5.52 14.35 3.01
N LEU A 154 -5.08 13.10 3.11
CA LEU A 154 -5.83 11.96 2.60
C LEU A 154 -7.18 11.78 3.31
N LEU A 155 -7.22 11.95 4.64
CA LEU A 155 -8.46 11.86 5.41
C LEU A 155 -9.42 13.02 5.10
N ARG A 156 -8.89 14.24 4.91
CA ARG A 156 -9.70 15.40 4.48
C ARG A 156 -10.34 15.17 3.11
N ASP A 157 -9.55 14.69 2.13
CA ASP A 157 -10.02 14.36 0.78
C ASP A 157 -11.08 13.25 0.82
N GLN A 158 -10.87 12.20 1.63
CA GLN A 158 -11.84 11.12 1.80
C GLN A 158 -13.17 11.62 2.40
N ASN A 159 -13.12 12.39 3.49
CA ASN A 159 -14.32 12.92 4.13
C ASN A 159 -15.12 13.81 3.18
N ALA A 160 -14.45 14.68 2.42
CA ALA A 160 -15.12 15.53 1.44
C ALA A 160 -15.80 14.72 0.32
N ARG A 161 -15.18 13.63 -0.14
CA ARG A 161 -15.78 12.72 -1.13
C ARG A 161 -16.98 11.96 -0.57
N THR A 162 -16.91 11.49 0.68
CA THR A 162 -18.05 10.83 1.33
C THR A 162 -19.21 11.81 1.51
N SER A 163 -18.93 13.06 1.91
CA SER A 163 -19.96 14.10 1.97
C SER A 163 -20.59 14.37 0.61
N LEU A 164 -19.78 14.44 -0.45
CA LEU A 164 -20.23 14.57 -1.84
C LEU A 164 -21.21 13.47 -2.26
N GLU A 165 -20.84 12.21 -1.99
CA GLU A 165 -21.65 11.03 -2.32
C GLU A 165 -22.98 11.03 -1.55
N GLN A 166 -23.00 11.59 -0.34
CA GLN A 166 -24.19 11.70 0.51
C GLN A 166 -25.07 12.93 0.19
N ALA A 167 -24.52 13.98 -0.42
CA ALA A 167 -25.16 15.28 -0.60
C ALA A 167 -25.60 15.60 -2.04
N GLU A 168 -25.92 14.61 -2.87
CA GLU A 168 -26.38 14.79 -4.27
C GLU A 168 -25.46 15.64 -5.17
N GLY A 169 -24.14 15.63 -4.90
CA GLY A 169 -23.13 16.10 -5.86
C GLY A 169 -22.56 17.50 -5.65
N GLU A 170 -22.79 18.16 -4.52
CA GLU A 170 -22.14 19.43 -4.20
C GLU A 170 -20.95 19.25 -3.24
N LEU A 171 -19.75 19.67 -3.69
CA LEU A 171 -18.59 19.79 -2.82
C LEU A 171 -18.80 20.97 -1.87
N PRO A 172 -18.33 20.88 -0.61
CA PRO A 172 -18.24 22.07 0.24
C PRO A 172 -17.46 23.17 -0.50
N LEU A 173 -17.93 24.43 -0.40
CA LEU A 173 -17.28 25.59 -1.02
C LEU A 173 -15.80 25.76 -0.59
N GLU A 174 -15.43 25.18 0.55
CA GLU A 174 -14.07 25.20 1.11
C GLU A 174 -13.23 23.96 0.73
N TYR A 175 -13.72 23.09 -0.16
CA TYR A 175 -12.97 21.90 -0.54
C TYR A 175 -11.69 22.26 -1.32
N VAL A 176 -10.56 21.88 -0.74
CA VAL A 176 -9.24 21.93 -1.39
C VAL A 176 -8.84 20.50 -1.76
N PRO A 177 -8.62 20.17 -3.04
CA PRO A 177 -8.12 18.87 -3.45
C PRO A 177 -6.80 18.52 -2.73
N LYS A 178 -6.57 17.24 -2.46
CA LYS A 178 -5.26 16.81 -1.98
C LYS A 178 -4.16 17.12 -3.01
N TYR A 179 -3.01 17.58 -2.55
CA TYR A 179 -1.82 17.80 -3.38
C TYR A 179 -0.66 16.93 -2.89
N PRO A 180 0.10 16.29 -3.79
CA PRO A 180 1.22 15.47 -3.37
C PRO A 180 2.35 16.35 -2.84
N VAL A 181 2.94 15.93 -1.72
CA VAL A 181 4.18 16.54 -1.19
C VAL A 181 5.35 16.27 -2.15
N ARG A 182 5.34 15.09 -2.79
CA ARG A 182 6.33 14.69 -3.79
C ARG A 182 5.66 13.92 -4.92
N GLU A 183 6.11 14.15 -6.15
CA GLU A 183 5.65 13.44 -7.33
C GLU A 183 6.85 12.95 -8.14
N PHE A 184 6.78 11.69 -8.59
CA PHE A 184 7.86 11.03 -9.31
C PHE A 184 7.42 10.74 -10.75
N PRO A 185 8.33 10.82 -11.74
CA PRO A 185 8.03 10.42 -13.11
C PRO A 185 7.67 8.92 -13.15
N PRO A 186 6.80 8.48 -14.08
CA PRO A 186 6.56 7.06 -14.30
C PRO A 186 7.85 6.30 -14.60
N MET A 187 8.03 5.15 -13.94
CA MET A 187 9.17 4.29 -14.17
C MET A 187 8.79 2.81 -14.04
N ASP A 188 9.64 1.93 -14.57
CA ASP A 188 9.45 0.48 -14.40
C ASP A 188 9.41 0.14 -12.90
N TYR A 189 8.42 -0.66 -12.49
CA TYR A 189 8.24 -1.00 -11.09
C TYR A 189 9.48 -1.66 -10.46
N ARG A 190 10.31 -2.37 -11.24
CA ARG A 190 11.55 -3.02 -10.76
C ARG A 190 12.64 -2.02 -10.38
N LYS A 191 12.49 -0.77 -10.81
CA LYS A 191 13.45 0.32 -10.56
C LYS A 191 12.96 1.33 -9.53
N LEU A 192 11.77 1.14 -8.95
CA LEU A 192 11.22 2.06 -7.94
C LEU A 192 12.18 2.37 -6.78
N PRO A 193 12.97 1.40 -6.25
CA PRO A 193 13.95 1.70 -5.22
C PRO A 193 15.03 2.72 -5.64
N GLU A 194 15.30 2.85 -6.94
CA GLU A 194 16.32 3.76 -7.48
C GLU A 194 15.85 5.22 -7.48
N ALA A 195 14.54 5.48 -7.42
CA ALA A 195 13.93 6.81 -7.50
C ALA A 195 14.28 7.76 -6.33
N GLU A 196 14.96 7.24 -5.32
CA GLU A 196 15.35 7.96 -4.10
C GLU A 196 16.85 8.19 -3.98
N SER A 197 17.61 7.69 -4.95
CA SER A 197 19.07 7.80 -5.02
C SER A 197 19.51 9.18 -5.50
#